data_AF-A0A146KLA5-F1
#
_entry.id   AF-A0A146KLA5-F1
#
_cell.length_a   1.000
_cell.length_b   1.000
_cell.length_c   1.000
_cell.angle_alpha   90.00
_cell.angle_beta   90.00
_cell.angle_gamma   90.00
#
_symmetry.space_group_name_H-M   'P 1'
#
loop_
_entity.id
_entity.type
_entity.pdbx_description
1 polymer ?
#
loop_
_entity_poly.entity_id
_entity_poly.type
_entity_poly.pdbx_seq_one_letter_code
_entity_poly.pdbx_strand_id
1 'polypeptide(L)'
;GVIALSAFALLFIKRNRQQQPTLQQQQYRTKLNNISKIKYDENKHQNLLNVLKDKYNVTDWTKIGFQRHNNPTTDFRAFGLLAPYSLIESQAFKQLKYFKTYRSFELPYALTYINIGYQYLTKLNDDKFLAKHPFSTDENVIKDFSRYVDTELIEFEKFWLKTKPENIMSFNQVFKQYWKKYK
;
A
#
# COMPACT_ATOMS: atom_id res chain seq x y z
N GLY A 1 -15.27 34.80 -35.49
CA GLY A 1 -14.22 34.95 -34.46
C GLY A 1 -14.67 34.57 -33.05
N VAL A 2 -15.87 34.95 -32.61
CA VAL A 2 -16.25 34.90 -31.17
C VAL A 2 -16.75 33.53 -30.69
N ILE A 3 -17.34 32.70 -31.56
CA ILE A 3 -17.95 31.41 -31.18
C ILE A 3 -16.89 30.31 -30.93
N ALA A 4 -15.72 30.40 -31.57
CA ALA A 4 -14.65 29.41 -31.41
C ALA A 4 -13.94 29.53 -30.04
N LEU A 5 -13.84 30.76 -29.50
CA LEU A 5 -13.21 31.04 -28.20
C LEU A 5 -14.04 30.49 -27.03
N SER A 6 -15.38 30.52 -27.12
CA SER A 6 -16.26 30.00 -26.06
C SER A 6 -16.28 28.47 -25.99
N ALA A 7 -16.25 27.79 -27.13
CA ALA A 7 -16.15 26.33 -27.20
C ALA A 7 -14.80 25.83 -26.67
N PHE A 8 -13.70 26.52 -26.99
CA PHE A 8 -12.38 26.21 -26.45
C PHE A 8 -12.31 26.46 -24.95
N ALA A 9 -12.87 27.57 -24.45
CA ALA A 9 -12.95 27.86 -23.03
C ALA A 9 -13.81 26.82 -22.27
N LEU A 10 -14.95 26.42 -22.82
CA LEU A 10 -15.80 25.37 -22.23
C LEU A 10 -15.12 24.00 -22.24
N LEU A 11 -14.41 23.64 -23.31
CA LEU A 11 -13.60 22.42 -23.37
C LEU A 11 -12.43 22.47 -22.38
N PHE A 12 -11.77 23.63 -22.21
CA PHE A 12 -10.68 23.83 -21.24
C PHE A 12 -11.20 23.74 -19.80
N ILE A 13 -12.36 24.36 -19.50
CA ILE A 13 -13.03 24.28 -18.20
C ILE A 13 -13.48 22.84 -17.90
N LYS A 14 -13.97 22.10 -18.90
CA LYS A 14 -14.37 20.69 -18.73
C LYS A 14 -13.15 19.76 -18.58
N ARG A 15 -12.02 20.09 -19.21
CA ARG A 15 -10.75 19.34 -19.15
C ARG A 15 -9.92 19.65 -17.89
N ASN A 16 -10.11 20.82 -17.27
CA ASN A 16 -9.38 21.27 -16.07
C ASN A 16 -10.20 21.33 -14.77
N ARG A 17 -11.46 20.87 -14.74
CA ARG A 17 -12.05 20.49 -13.45
C ARG A 17 -11.30 19.26 -12.95
N GLN A 18 -10.24 19.49 -12.16
CA GLN A 18 -9.81 18.51 -11.18
C GLN A 18 -11.07 18.17 -10.39
N GLN A 19 -11.59 16.97 -10.61
CA GLN A 19 -12.74 16.49 -9.85
C GLN A 19 -12.30 16.56 -8.39
N GLN A 20 -13.09 17.26 -7.57
CA GLN A 20 -12.86 17.26 -6.14
C GLN A 20 -13.22 15.87 -5.60
N PRO A 21 -12.53 15.36 -4.58
CA PRO A 21 -12.90 14.09 -3.99
C PRO A 21 -14.34 14.11 -3.47
N THR A 22 -15.10 13.06 -3.73
CA THR A 22 -16.45 12.91 -3.16
C THR A 22 -16.38 12.72 -1.65
N LEU A 23 -17.51 12.95 -0.96
CA LEU A 23 -17.58 12.74 0.50
C LEU A 23 -17.16 11.31 0.90
N GLN A 24 -17.54 10.31 0.12
CA GLN A 24 -17.17 8.91 0.38
C GLN A 24 -15.65 8.71 0.29
N GLN A 25 -14.98 9.31 -0.70
CA GLN A 25 -13.53 9.23 -0.85
C GLN A 25 -12.81 9.91 0.34
N GLN A 26 -13.34 11.05 0.80
CA GLN A 26 -12.82 11.74 1.98
C GLN A 26 -13.02 10.92 3.25
N GLN A 27 -14.17 10.25 3.41
CA GLN A 27 -14.45 9.36 4.53
C GLN A 27 -13.54 8.13 4.53
N TYR A 28 -13.32 7.51 3.36
CA TYR A 28 -12.37 6.41 3.19
C TYR A 28 -10.97 6.81 3.67
N ARG A 29 -10.43 7.92 3.14
CA ARG A 29 -9.15 8.49 3.56
C ARG A 29 -9.09 8.73 5.05
N THR A 30 -10.15 9.33 5.61
CA THR A 30 -10.21 9.66 7.04
C THR A 30 -10.17 8.42 7.91
N LYS A 31 -10.95 7.38 7.57
CA LYS A 31 -10.95 6.10 8.29
C LYS A 31 -9.55 5.46 8.29
N LEU A 32 -8.90 5.36 7.14
CA LEU A 32 -7.55 4.78 7.04
C LEU A 32 -6.51 5.60 7.83
N ASN A 33 -6.54 6.92 7.69
CA ASN A 33 -5.65 7.80 8.45
C ASN A 33 -5.84 7.64 9.96
N ASN A 34 -7.09 7.53 10.43
CA ASN A 34 -7.39 7.32 11.84
C ASN A 34 -6.80 5.99 12.34
N ILE A 35 -7.00 4.88 11.60
CA ILE A 35 -6.43 3.57 11.96
C ILE A 35 -4.89 3.62 11.97
N SER A 36 -4.27 4.27 10.97
CA SER A 36 -2.81 4.37 10.85
C SER A 36 -2.16 5.17 12.00
N LYS A 37 -2.92 6.03 12.68
CA LYS A 37 -2.44 6.82 13.83
C LYS A 37 -2.54 6.06 15.15
N ILE A 38 -3.31 4.97 15.20
CA ILE A 38 -3.39 4.14 16.40
C ILE A 38 -2.08 3.36 16.51
N LYS A 39 -1.30 3.64 17.55
CA LYS A 39 -0.06 2.94 17.83
C LYS A 39 -0.37 1.48 18.20
N TYR A 40 0.44 0.57 17.68
CA TYR A 40 0.43 -0.80 18.16
C TYR A 40 0.87 -0.83 19.63
N ASP A 41 0.20 -1.64 20.42
CA ASP A 41 0.41 -1.85 21.85
C ASP A 41 0.35 -3.36 22.08
N GLU A 42 1.45 -3.95 22.54
CA GLU A 42 1.60 -5.39 22.69
C GLU A 42 0.57 -5.97 23.67
N ASN A 43 0.25 -5.27 24.76
CA ASN A 43 -0.70 -5.76 25.76
C ASN A 43 -2.14 -5.75 25.23
N LYS A 44 -2.48 -4.76 24.38
CA LYS A 44 -3.85 -4.60 23.87
C LYS A 44 -4.10 -5.34 22.55
N HIS A 45 -3.06 -5.54 21.75
CA HIS A 45 -3.19 -5.98 20.37
C HIS A 45 -2.44 -7.30 20.07
N GLN A 46 -2.05 -8.05 21.10
CA GLN A 46 -1.36 -9.34 20.96
C GLN A 46 -2.11 -10.30 20.04
N ASN A 47 -3.44 -10.29 20.07
CA ASN A 47 -4.26 -11.17 19.23
C ASN A 47 -3.99 -10.97 17.73
N LEU A 48 -3.66 -9.75 17.27
CA LEU A 48 -3.34 -9.50 15.87
C LEU A 48 -2.09 -10.27 15.41
N LEU A 49 -1.09 -10.39 16.29
CA LEU A 49 0.10 -11.17 15.99
C LEU A 49 -0.21 -12.66 15.93
N ASN A 50 -1.11 -13.17 16.78
CA ASN A 50 -1.52 -14.57 16.72
C ASN A 50 -2.25 -14.87 15.40
N VAL A 51 -3.18 -14.01 14.99
CA VAL A 51 -3.87 -14.14 13.70
C VAL A 51 -2.89 -14.11 12.52
N LEU A 52 -1.89 -13.22 12.55
CA LEU A 52 -0.85 -13.16 11.53
C LEU A 52 0.03 -14.42 11.52
N LYS A 53 0.45 -14.93 12.70
CA LYS A 53 1.22 -16.17 12.81
C LYS A 53 0.46 -17.34 12.21
N ASP A 54 -0.82 -17.47 12.54
CA ASP A 54 -1.68 -18.55 12.04
C ASP A 54 -1.90 -18.43 10.53
N LYS A 55 -2.20 -17.23 10.04
CA LYS A 55 -2.41 -16.96 8.60
C LYS A 55 -1.20 -17.33 7.76
N TYR A 56 0.01 -16.99 8.23
CA TYR A 56 1.25 -17.19 7.49
C TYR A 56 1.97 -18.49 7.88
N ASN A 57 1.50 -19.20 8.89
CA ASN A 57 2.13 -20.37 9.49
C ASN A 57 3.61 -20.14 9.82
N VAL A 58 3.89 -19.09 10.61
CA VAL A 58 5.27 -18.71 10.98
C VAL A 58 5.47 -18.55 12.48
N THR A 59 6.60 -19.04 12.94
CA THR A 59 7.14 -18.80 14.29
C THR A 59 8.31 -17.81 14.28
N ASP A 60 8.90 -17.59 13.11
CA ASP A 60 9.98 -16.66 12.81
C ASP A 60 9.47 -15.61 11.82
N TRP A 61 9.39 -14.37 12.28
CA TRP A 61 8.85 -13.27 11.49
C TRP A 61 9.72 -12.89 10.29
N THR A 62 11.02 -13.24 10.30
CA THR A 62 11.89 -13.01 9.13
C THR A 62 11.45 -13.86 7.94
N LYS A 63 10.79 -15.01 8.16
CA LYS A 63 10.28 -15.86 7.07
C LYS A 63 9.21 -15.21 6.20
N ILE A 64 8.53 -14.17 6.71
CA ILE A 64 7.62 -13.34 5.92
C ILE A 64 8.16 -11.93 5.69
N GLY A 65 9.46 -11.72 5.88
CA GLY A 65 10.13 -10.47 5.54
C GLY A 65 9.93 -9.33 6.54
N PHE A 66 9.72 -9.61 7.82
CA PHE A 66 9.93 -8.61 8.88
C PHE A 66 11.41 -8.50 9.27
N GLN A 67 11.78 -7.44 9.98
CA GLN A 67 13.19 -7.18 10.34
C GLN A 67 13.70 -8.08 11.46
N ARG A 68 12.86 -8.38 12.45
CA ARG A 68 13.26 -9.07 13.69
C ARG A 68 12.59 -10.42 13.79
N HIS A 69 13.38 -11.45 14.10
CA HIS A 69 12.92 -12.83 14.26
C HIS A 69 11.77 -13.00 15.25
N ASN A 70 11.88 -12.39 16.44
CA ASN A 70 10.94 -12.65 17.55
C ASN A 70 9.76 -11.67 17.63
N ASN A 71 9.87 -10.48 17.02
CA ASN A 71 8.88 -9.42 17.24
C ASN A 71 8.84 -8.40 16.09
N PRO A 72 7.74 -8.30 15.31
CA PRO A 72 7.62 -7.40 14.17
C PRO A 72 7.12 -6.00 14.55
N THR A 73 6.85 -5.71 15.83
CA THR A 73 6.12 -4.50 16.24
C THR A 73 6.83 -3.20 15.88
N THR A 74 8.16 -3.22 15.80
CA THR A 74 8.94 -2.06 15.36
C THR A 74 8.65 -1.66 13.92
N ASP A 75 8.26 -2.62 13.07
CA ASP A 75 7.95 -2.42 11.65
C ASP A 75 6.58 -1.77 11.46
N PHE A 76 5.70 -1.79 12.46
CA PHE A 76 4.37 -1.16 12.39
C PHE A 76 4.38 0.33 12.73
N ARG A 77 5.48 0.88 13.27
CA ARG A 77 5.48 2.22 13.89
C ARG A 77 5.00 3.35 12.97
N ALA A 78 5.42 3.34 11.70
CA ALA A 78 5.06 4.38 10.75
C ALA A 78 3.62 4.25 10.21
N PHE A 79 3.01 3.07 10.38
CA PHE A 79 1.75 2.70 9.74
C PHE A 79 0.67 2.24 10.73
N GLY A 80 0.97 2.29 12.03
CA GLY A 80 0.09 1.98 13.15
C GLY A 80 -0.59 0.62 13.03
N LEU A 81 -1.82 0.53 13.51
CA LEU A 81 -2.64 -0.68 13.38
C LEU A 81 -3.06 -0.99 11.94
N LEU A 82 -2.94 -0.04 11.00
CA LEU A 82 -3.27 -0.32 9.60
C LEU A 82 -2.33 -1.35 9.00
N ALA A 83 -1.07 -1.43 9.46
CA ALA A 83 -0.12 -2.47 9.07
C ALA A 83 -0.65 -3.90 9.35
N PRO A 84 -0.83 -4.33 10.63
CA PRO A 84 -1.28 -5.69 10.92
C PRO A 84 -2.69 -5.96 10.37
N TYR A 85 -3.63 -5.02 10.44
CA TYR A 85 -4.97 -5.24 9.92
C TYR A 85 -4.98 -5.51 8.41
N SER A 86 -4.26 -4.70 7.63
CA SER A 86 -4.22 -4.90 6.18
C SER A 86 -3.39 -6.13 5.79
N LEU A 87 -2.35 -6.49 6.54
CA LEU A 87 -1.63 -7.75 6.33
C LEU A 87 -2.48 -8.99 6.63
N ILE A 88 -3.45 -8.90 7.55
CA ILE A 88 -4.42 -9.97 7.81
C ILE A 88 -5.37 -10.15 6.62
N GLU A 89 -5.79 -9.06 5.98
CA GLU A 89 -6.67 -9.11 4.81
C GLU A 89 -5.93 -9.61 3.54
N SER A 90 -4.62 -9.33 3.44
CA SER A 90 -3.82 -9.59 2.25
C SER A 90 -3.84 -11.05 1.80
N GLN A 91 -3.93 -11.27 0.49
CA GLN A 91 -3.89 -12.58 -0.17
C GLN A 91 -2.66 -12.73 -1.08
N ALA A 92 -1.79 -11.71 -1.15
CA ALA A 92 -0.66 -11.70 -2.08
C ALA A 92 0.45 -12.69 -1.71
N PHE A 93 0.71 -12.94 -0.43
CA PHE A 93 1.84 -13.75 0.03
C PHE A 93 1.98 -15.12 -0.68
N LYS A 94 0.85 -15.81 -0.90
CA LYS A 94 0.87 -17.13 -1.57
C LYS A 94 1.17 -17.04 -3.06
N GLN A 95 0.79 -15.92 -3.69
CA GLN A 95 0.89 -15.67 -5.13
C GLN A 95 2.31 -15.21 -5.54
N LEU A 96 2.98 -14.51 -4.63
CA LEU A 96 4.32 -13.97 -4.85
C LEU A 96 5.37 -15.09 -4.80
N LYS A 97 6.22 -15.15 -5.83
CA LYS A 97 7.20 -16.24 -5.99
C LYS A 97 8.55 -15.89 -5.37
N TYR A 98 8.91 -14.60 -5.33
CA TYR A 98 10.24 -14.11 -4.94
C TYR A 98 10.28 -13.44 -3.57
N PHE A 99 9.24 -13.68 -2.79
CA PHE A 99 9.03 -13.09 -1.47
C PHE A 99 9.19 -14.11 -0.34
N LYS A 100 9.60 -15.35 -0.67
CA LYS A 100 9.50 -16.52 0.22
C LYS A 100 10.79 -16.87 0.98
N THR A 101 11.92 -16.23 0.69
CA THR A 101 13.18 -16.38 1.45
C THR A 101 14.06 -15.11 1.32
N TYR A 102 15.17 -15.02 2.06
CA TYR A 102 16.19 -13.97 1.91
C TYR A 102 17.36 -14.49 1.06
N ARG A 103 17.16 -14.69 -0.25
CA ARG A 103 18.27 -14.66 -1.22
C ARG A 103 18.60 -13.20 -1.52
N SER A 104 19.81 -12.92 -2.04
CA SER A 104 20.30 -11.55 -2.25
C SER A 104 19.37 -10.64 -3.07
N PHE A 105 18.53 -11.20 -3.93
CA PHE A 105 17.61 -10.50 -4.84
C PHE A 105 16.13 -10.59 -4.44
N GLU A 106 15.80 -11.31 -3.36
CA GLU A 106 14.42 -11.50 -2.92
C GLU A 106 13.92 -10.29 -2.11
N LEU A 107 12.64 -9.97 -2.24
CA LEU A 107 12.03 -8.84 -1.54
C LEU A 107 11.46 -9.30 -0.19
N PRO A 108 11.67 -8.57 0.91
CA PRO A 108 11.05 -8.88 2.19
C PRO A 108 9.55 -8.54 2.12
N TYR A 109 8.68 -9.55 2.19
CA TYR A 109 7.24 -9.40 1.96
C TYR A 109 6.58 -8.37 2.83
N ALA A 110 6.60 -8.57 4.15
CA ALA A 110 5.88 -7.71 5.07
C ALA A 110 6.38 -6.26 5.01
N LEU A 111 7.70 -6.07 4.96
CA LEU A 111 8.29 -4.73 4.81
C LEU A 111 7.94 -4.06 3.49
N THR A 112 7.99 -4.78 2.37
CA THR A 112 7.63 -4.22 1.06
C THR A 112 6.16 -3.87 1.02
N TYR A 113 5.30 -4.74 1.55
CA TYR A 113 3.87 -4.50 1.69
C TYR A 113 3.58 -3.24 2.52
N ILE A 114 4.22 -3.11 3.69
CA ILE A 114 4.06 -1.93 4.56
C ILE A 114 4.56 -0.65 3.85
N ASN A 115 5.68 -0.72 3.13
CA ASN A 115 6.21 0.41 2.37
C ASN A 115 5.25 0.86 1.25
N ILE A 116 4.73 -0.08 0.46
CA ILE A 116 3.72 0.22 -0.57
C ILE A 116 2.47 0.81 0.07
N GLY A 117 1.98 0.21 1.16
CA GLY A 117 0.81 0.68 1.88
C GLY A 117 0.98 2.10 2.42
N TYR A 118 2.13 2.42 3.01
CA TYR A 118 2.44 3.76 3.50
C TYR A 118 2.46 4.79 2.36
N GLN A 119 3.04 4.44 1.22
CA GLN A 119 3.12 5.33 0.06
C GLN A 119 1.76 5.55 -0.58
N TYR A 120 0.93 4.51 -0.62
CA TYR A 120 -0.45 4.61 -1.04
C TYR A 120 -1.27 5.50 -0.09
N LEU A 121 -1.18 5.29 1.23
CA LEU A 121 -1.86 6.15 2.21
C LEU A 121 -1.43 7.62 2.08
N THR A 122 -0.13 7.86 1.88
CA THR A 122 0.39 9.21 1.66
C THR A 122 -0.19 9.84 0.40
N LYS A 123 -0.31 9.08 -0.69
CA LYS A 123 -0.94 9.54 -1.94
C LYS A 123 -2.44 9.81 -1.79
N LEU A 124 -3.16 9.07 -0.96
CA LEU A 124 -4.57 9.35 -0.67
C LEU A 124 -4.77 10.74 -0.03
N ASN A 125 -3.75 11.32 0.61
CA ASN A 125 -3.82 12.69 1.14
C ASN A 125 -3.72 13.78 0.06
N ASP A 126 -3.37 13.43 -1.19
CA ASP A 126 -3.47 14.33 -2.34
C ASP A 126 -4.88 14.23 -2.95
N ASP A 127 -5.60 15.35 -3.00
CA ASP A 127 -6.99 15.38 -3.49
C ASP A 127 -7.11 15.00 -4.98
N LYS A 128 -6.09 15.26 -5.80
CA LYS A 128 -6.14 14.88 -7.23
C LYS A 128 -6.01 13.38 -7.42
N PHE A 129 -5.16 12.75 -6.61
CA PHE A 129 -5.03 11.30 -6.57
C PHE A 129 -6.31 10.68 -6.01
N LEU A 130 -6.80 11.19 -4.88
CA LEU A 130 -8.00 10.70 -4.21
C LEU A 130 -9.22 10.76 -5.14
N ALA A 131 -9.43 11.86 -5.87
CA ALA A 131 -10.58 12.00 -6.75
C ALA A 131 -10.60 10.99 -7.92
N LYS A 132 -9.43 10.58 -8.40
CA LYS A 132 -9.28 9.61 -9.51
C LYS A 132 -9.26 8.17 -9.03
N HIS A 133 -9.07 7.95 -7.74
CA HIS A 133 -8.88 6.61 -7.22
C HIS A 133 -10.21 5.84 -7.25
N PRO A 134 -10.24 4.62 -7.84
CA PRO A 134 -11.44 3.80 -7.85
C PRO A 134 -11.62 3.17 -6.47
N PHE A 135 -12.65 3.59 -5.73
CA PHE A 135 -12.99 2.97 -4.45
C PHE A 135 -14.04 1.91 -4.65
N SER A 136 -13.89 0.79 -3.95
CA SER A 136 -15.03 -0.08 -3.70
C SER A 136 -15.99 0.63 -2.74
N THR A 137 -17.29 0.52 -2.98
CA THR A 137 -18.33 0.91 -2.02
C THR A 137 -18.47 -0.09 -0.86
N ASP A 138 -17.58 -1.10 -0.79
CA ASP A 138 -17.53 -2.07 0.31
C ASP A 138 -17.37 -1.34 1.66
N GLU A 139 -18.10 -1.82 2.66
CA GLU A 139 -18.07 -1.21 3.99
C GLU A 139 -16.70 -1.39 4.68
N ASN A 140 -15.93 -2.40 4.28
CA ASN A 140 -14.63 -2.70 4.87
C ASN A 140 -13.46 -2.01 4.13
N VAL A 141 -13.14 -0.80 4.58
CA VAL A 141 -12.02 0.02 4.05
C VAL A 141 -10.65 -0.67 4.16
N ILE A 142 -10.44 -1.56 5.12
CA ILE A 142 -9.16 -2.26 5.33
C ILE A 142 -8.96 -3.31 4.24
N LYS A 143 -10.02 -4.06 3.92
CA LYS A 143 -10.00 -5.08 2.87
C LYS A 143 -9.79 -4.47 1.49
N ASP A 144 -10.47 -3.35 1.22
CA ASP A 144 -10.27 -2.60 -0.03
C ASP A 144 -8.84 -2.04 -0.13
N PHE A 145 -8.35 -1.41 0.93
CA PHE A 145 -6.96 -0.96 1.02
C PHE A 145 -5.97 -2.09 0.77
N SER A 146 -6.18 -3.24 1.42
CA SER A 146 -5.32 -4.41 1.27
C SER A 146 -5.33 -4.96 -0.15
N ARG A 147 -6.48 -5.00 -0.82
CA ARG A 147 -6.60 -5.42 -2.23
C ARG A 147 -5.80 -4.51 -3.16
N TYR A 148 -5.81 -3.20 -2.92
CA TYR A 148 -4.99 -2.27 -3.67
C TYR A 148 -3.50 -2.56 -3.44
N VAL A 149 -3.08 -2.68 -2.18
CA VAL A 149 -1.67 -2.98 -1.85
C VAL A 149 -1.23 -4.32 -2.44
N ASP A 150 -2.06 -5.36 -2.40
CA ASP A 150 -1.81 -6.66 -3.03
C ASP A 150 -1.55 -6.52 -4.53
N THR A 151 -2.40 -5.76 -5.22
CA THR A 151 -2.26 -5.50 -6.65
C THR A 151 -0.95 -4.79 -6.96
N GLU A 152 -0.63 -3.74 -6.19
CA GLU A 152 0.62 -3.00 -6.33
C GLU A 152 1.85 -3.84 -6.01
N LEU A 153 1.76 -4.74 -5.03
CA LEU A 153 2.84 -5.62 -4.66
C LEU A 153 3.15 -6.63 -5.77
N ILE A 154 2.12 -7.18 -6.42
CA ILE A 154 2.26 -8.08 -7.57
C ILE A 154 2.87 -7.34 -8.78
N GLU A 155 2.39 -6.13 -9.08
CA GLU A 155 2.95 -5.32 -10.18
C GLU A 155 4.38 -4.85 -9.89
N PHE A 156 4.67 -4.52 -8.63
CA PHE A 156 6.02 -4.17 -8.22
C PHE A 156 6.97 -5.37 -8.28
N GLU A 157 6.54 -6.59 -7.91
CA GLU A 157 7.36 -7.81 -8.08
C GLU A 157 7.78 -8.00 -9.55
N LYS A 158 6.82 -7.88 -10.48
CA LYS A 158 7.10 -7.97 -11.92
C LYS A 158 8.10 -6.91 -12.36
N PHE A 159 7.93 -5.68 -11.88
CA PHE A 159 8.85 -4.58 -12.18
C PHE A 159 10.25 -4.84 -11.62
N TRP A 160 10.34 -5.21 -10.35
CA TRP A 160 11.58 -5.56 -9.64
C TRP A 160 12.38 -6.58 -10.44
N LEU A 161 11.77 -7.72 -10.79
CA LEU A 161 12.43 -8.77 -11.58
C LEU A 161 12.91 -8.28 -12.94
N LYS A 162 12.09 -7.47 -13.63
CA LYS A 162 12.45 -6.90 -14.93
C LYS A 162 13.67 -5.97 -14.85
N THR A 163 13.85 -5.27 -13.73
CA THR A 163 15.00 -4.38 -13.54
C THR A 163 16.32 -5.10 -13.26
N LYS A 164 16.30 -6.42 -12.99
CA LYS A 164 17.49 -7.22 -12.64
C LYS A 164 18.36 -6.54 -11.57
N PRO A 165 17.80 -6.27 -10.38
CA PRO A 165 18.52 -5.58 -9.31
C PRO A 165 19.70 -6.43 -8.85
N GLU A 166 20.79 -5.77 -8.49
CA GLU A 166 21.99 -6.45 -7.99
C GLU A 166 21.70 -7.15 -6.67
N ASN A 167 20.96 -6.48 -5.78
CA ASN A 167 20.53 -7.00 -4.49
C ASN A 167 19.43 -6.10 -3.87
N ILE A 168 19.00 -6.46 -2.67
CA ILE A 168 17.98 -5.73 -1.90
C ILE A 168 18.34 -4.25 -1.63
N MET A 169 19.61 -3.85 -1.62
CA MET A 169 20.00 -2.44 -1.43
C MET A 169 19.50 -1.54 -2.58
N SER A 170 19.21 -2.12 -3.75
CA SER A 170 18.58 -1.39 -4.86
C SER A 170 17.10 -1.07 -4.62
N PHE A 171 16.48 -1.56 -3.55
CA PHE A 171 15.05 -1.41 -3.25
C PHE A 171 14.56 0.03 -3.41
N ASN A 172 15.15 0.98 -2.69
CA ASN A 172 14.68 2.36 -2.67
C ASN A 172 14.74 3.01 -4.06
N GLN A 173 15.80 2.73 -4.82
CA GLN A 173 15.97 3.26 -6.17
C GLN A 173 14.94 2.67 -7.14
N VAL A 174 14.81 1.34 -7.15
CA VAL A 174 13.88 0.64 -8.05
C VAL A 174 12.42 0.97 -7.69
N PHE A 175 12.10 1.03 -6.40
CA PHE A 175 10.79 1.42 -5.91
C PHE A 175 10.42 2.85 -6.31
N LYS A 176 11.35 3.80 -6.20
CA LYS A 176 11.14 5.18 -6.67
C LYS A 176 10.91 5.23 -8.19
N GLN A 177 11.62 4.42 -8.97
CA GLN A 177 11.41 4.32 -10.42
C GLN A 177 10.03 3.75 -10.76
N TYR A 178 9.64 2.67 -10.08
CA TYR A 178 8.30 2.08 -10.20
C TYR A 178 7.22 3.12 -9.93
N TRP A 179 7.31 3.79 -8.77
CA TRP A 179 6.29 4.74 -8.36
C TRP A 179 6.20 5.91 -9.34
N LYS A 180 7.32 6.51 -9.74
CA LYS A 180 7.35 7.61 -10.72
C LYS A 180 6.75 7.21 -12.07
N LYS A 181 6.93 5.96 -12.48
CA LYS A 181 6.48 5.48 -13.79
C LYS A 181 4.99 5.17 -13.82
N TYR A 182 4.43 4.68 -12.71
CA TYR A 182 3.07 4.13 -12.68
C TYR A 182 2.08 4.89 -11.79
N LYS A 183 2.51 5.86 -10.96
CA LYS A 183 1.69 6.56 -9.95
C LYS A 183 1.91 8.07 -9.90
#